data_AF-A0A8G1EFB4-F1
#
_entry.id   AF-A0A8G1EFB4-F1
#
_cell.length_a   1.000
_cell.length_b   1.000
_cell.length_c   1.000
_cell.angle_alpha   90.00
_cell.angle_beta   90.00
_cell.angle_gamma   90.00
#
_symmetry.space_group_name_H-M   'P 1'
#
loop_
_entity.id
_entity.type
_entity.pdbx_description
1 polymer ?
#
loop_
_entity_poly.entity_id
_entity_poly.type
_entity_poly.pdbx_seq_one_letter_code
_entity_poly.pdbx_strand_id
1 'polypeptide(L)'
;MVAAATAMMALGACVPEGMMMATSAAPAASAAPATADATEYAARADNGFSVPAIPVDQVPPQYLRQTVAYTSDFTPGTIVIDPSQKVLYYVTGPKSAVRYGIAVGKEGFGWSGEANVAEKKLWPTWTPPKEMIARKPELAKWEKGQPGGPTNPLGARAIYLNTNGVDYGYRIHGTPEWKSIGSNASSGCIRMFNQDVIDLYGRVQGGERVIVLTSTGEMPTKLTLPPKPKAATPKPAAPAAVEAPAATPELPPLPAMLPPPVFTTTTL
;
A
#
# COMPACT_ATOMS: atom_id res chain seq x y z
N MET A 1 51.93 -41.19 -71.25
CA MET A 1 51.26 -41.05 -69.94
C MET A 1 51.05 -39.57 -69.70
N VAL A 2 49.83 -39.09 -69.92
CA VAL A 2 49.44 -37.67 -69.82
C VAL A 2 48.87 -37.47 -68.41
N ALA A 3 49.47 -36.59 -67.62
CA ALA A 3 48.92 -36.18 -66.32
C ALA A 3 48.40 -34.74 -66.46
N ALA A 4 47.09 -34.62 -66.59
CA ALA A 4 46.39 -33.34 -66.68
C ALA A 4 46.20 -32.76 -65.26
N ALA A 5 46.74 -31.57 -65.03
CA ALA A 5 46.48 -30.77 -63.84
C ALA A 5 45.12 -30.07 -64.01
N THR A 6 44.18 -30.33 -63.10
CA THR A 6 42.88 -29.64 -63.06
C THR A 6 42.88 -28.67 -61.88
N ALA A 7 42.92 -27.38 -62.19
CA ALA A 7 42.71 -26.29 -61.24
C ALA A 7 41.19 -26.11 -61.03
N MET A 8 40.72 -26.28 -59.79
CA MET A 8 39.34 -25.96 -59.41
C MET A 8 39.24 -24.49 -58.99
N MET A 9 38.42 -23.74 -59.73
CA MET A 9 38.05 -22.36 -59.46
C MET A 9 37.18 -22.25 -58.21
N ALA A 10 37.46 -21.24 -57.39
CA ALA A 10 36.66 -20.82 -56.26
C ALA A 10 35.35 -20.13 -56.73
N LEU A 11 34.22 -20.59 -56.22
CA LEU A 11 32.96 -19.84 -56.24
C LEU A 11 32.61 -19.42 -54.81
N GLY A 12 32.74 -18.12 -54.55
CA GLY A 12 32.21 -17.49 -53.35
C GLY A 12 30.70 -17.40 -53.43
N ALA A 13 30.01 -17.99 -52.45
CA ALA A 13 28.59 -17.80 -52.22
C ALA A 13 28.40 -16.94 -50.97
N CYS A 14 27.99 -15.69 -51.18
CA CYS A 14 27.41 -14.84 -50.15
C CYS A 14 26.10 -15.47 -49.68
N VAL A 15 25.99 -15.79 -48.39
CA VAL A 15 24.70 -16.07 -47.75
C VAL A 15 24.42 -14.90 -46.79
N PRO A 16 23.24 -14.28 -46.85
CA PRO A 16 22.94 -13.06 -46.12
C PRO A 16 22.88 -13.29 -44.61
N GLU A 17 23.32 -12.24 -43.91
CA GLU A 17 23.18 -12.02 -42.47
C GLU A 17 21.84 -12.54 -41.94
N GLY A 18 21.91 -13.55 -41.07
CA GLY A 18 20.75 -14.06 -40.36
C GLY A 18 20.13 -12.96 -39.52
N MET A 19 18.92 -12.56 -39.90
CA MET A 19 17.97 -11.79 -39.09
C MET A 19 17.90 -12.41 -37.69
N MET A 20 18.52 -11.77 -36.69
CA MET A 20 18.27 -12.08 -35.29
C MET A 20 16.83 -11.68 -34.99
N MET A 21 15.94 -12.66 -35.02
CA MET A 21 14.60 -12.55 -34.45
C MET A 21 14.77 -12.19 -32.97
N ALA A 22 14.54 -10.92 -32.65
CA ALA A 22 14.31 -10.48 -31.29
C ALA A 22 13.08 -11.22 -30.78
N THR A 23 13.30 -12.32 -30.05
CA THR A 23 12.25 -12.97 -29.28
C THR A 23 11.85 -11.99 -28.17
N SER A 24 10.82 -11.19 -28.45
CA SER A 24 10.03 -10.53 -27.42
C SER A 24 9.48 -11.63 -26.50
N ALA A 25 10.16 -11.86 -25.38
CA ALA A 25 9.66 -12.72 -24.33
C ALA A 25 8.51 -11.98 -23.65
N ALA A 26 7.28 -12.24 -24.10
CA ALA A 26 6.09 -11.99 -23.30
C ALA A 26 6.25 -12.72 -21.96
N PRO A 27 5.84 -12.13 -20.82
CA PRO A 27 5.93 -12.80 -19.54
C PRO A 27 5.11 -14.09 -19.57
N ALA A 28 5.78 -15.22 -19.39
CA ALA A 28 5.15 -16.53 -19.26
C ALA A 28 4.14 -16.47 -18.09
N ALA A 29 2.95 -17.02 -18.35
CA ALA A 29 1.85 -17.07 -17.41
C ALA A 29 2.28 -17.59 -16.03
N SER A 30 1.88 -16.85 -15.00
CA SER A 30 2.13 -17.10 -13.58
C SER A 30 1.79 -18.54 -13.22
N ALA A 31 2.75 -19.24 -12.60
CA ALA A 31 2.46 -20.41 -11.78
C ALA A 31 1.37 -20.04 -10.75
N ALA A 32 0.52 -21.01 -10.40
CA ALA A 32 -0.55 -20.84 -9.42
C ALA A 32 0.02 -20.26 -8.11
N PRO A 33 -0.69 -19.31 -7.46
CA PRO A 33 -0.20 -18.71 -6.23
C PRO A 33 -0.02 -19.78 -5.15
N ALA A 34 1.16 -19.84 -4.55
CA ALA A 34 1.34 -20.51 -3.27
C ALA A 34 0.33 -19.88 -2.29
N THR A 35 -0.53 -20.71 -1.69
CA THR A 35 -1.50 -20.24 -0.69
C THR A 35 -0.74 -19.57 0.44
N ALA A 36 -1.01 -18.28 0.69
CA ALA A 36 -0.41 -17.57 1.81
C ALA A 36 -0.76 -18.32 3.10
N ASP A 37 0.25 -18.58 3.93
CA ASP A 37 0.06 -19.27 5.20
C ASP A 37 -0.75 -18.35 6.13
N ALA A 38 -1.92 -18.83 6.59
CA ALA A 38 -2.83 -18.05 7.42
C ALA A 38 -2.17 -17.53 8.72
N THR A 39 -1.07 -18.17 9.15
CA THR A 39 -0.28 -17.72 10.30
C THR A 39 0.43 -16.38 10.06
N GLU A 40 0.76 -16.04 8.81
CA GLU A 40 1.43 -14.78 8.47
C GLU A 40 0.54 -13.57 8.74
N TYR A 41 -0.77 -13.75 8.54
CA TYR A 41 -1.80 -12.72 8.67
C TYR A 41 -2.59 -12.77 9.97
N ALA A 42 -2.20 -13.64 10.90
CA ALA A 42 -2.81 -13.73 12.22
C ALA A 42 -2.61 -12.46 13.06
N ALA A 43 -3.44 -12.29 14.09
CA ALA A 43 -3.26 -11.24 15.07
C ALA A 43 -1.93 -11.44 15.82
N ARG A 44 -1.22 -10.36 16.12
CA ARG A 44 0.06 -10.42 16.83
C ARG A 44 0.33 -9.21 17.71
N ALA A 45 1.06 -9.44 18.79
CA ALA A 45 1.66 -8.36 19.58
C ALA A 45 2.92 -7.85 18.88
N ASP A 46 3.10 -6.54 18.83
CA ASP A 46 4.26 -5.88 18.25
C ASP A 46 4.56 -4.58 19.01
N ASN A 47 5.70 -4.54 19.70
CA ASN A 47 6.17 -3.39 20.49
C ASN A 47 5.09 -2.79 21.43
N GLY A 48 4.39 -3.65 22.17
CA GLY A 48 3.35 -3.23 23.11
C GLY A 48 1.98 -2.92 22.48
N PHE A 49 1.85 -3.01 21.16
CA PHE A 49 0.58 -2.85 20.46
C PHE A 49 0.04 -4.18 19.93
N SER A 50 -1.29 -4.26 19.77
CA SER A 50 -1.95 -5.39 19.12
C SER A 50 -2.20 -5.07 17.64
N VAL A 51 -1.58 -5.82 16.73
CA VAL A 51 -1.88 -5.80 15.30
C VAL A 51 -3.01 -6.79 15.03
N PRO A 52 -4.19 -6.34 14.55
CA PRO A 52 -5.32 -7.23 14.26
C PRO A 52 -5.02 -8.21 13.12
N ALA A 53 -5.67 -9.36 13.13
CA ALA A 53 -5.63 -10.31 12.03
C ALA A 53 -6.23 -9.71 10.74
N ILE A 54 -5.73 -10.15 9.58
CA ILE A 54 -6.36 -9.86 8.29
C ILE A 54 -7.23 -11.07 7.91
N PRO A 55 -8.52 -10.86 7.54
CA PRO A 55 -9.37 -11.93 7.03
C PRO A 55 -8.92 -12.30 5.61
N VAL A 56 -8.00 -13.26 5.52
CA VAL A 56 -7.35 -13.67 4.25
C VAL A 56 -8.34 -14.17 3.20
N ASP A 57 -9.48 -14.71 3.63
CA ASP A 57 -10.60 -15.14 2.79
C ASP A 57 -11.30 -13.99 2.06
N GLN A 58 -11.18 -12.76 2.59
CA GLN A 58 -11.76 -11.54 2.00
C GLN A 58 -10.73 -10.74 1.18
N VAL A 59 -9.49 -11.19 1.09
CA VAL A 59 -8.43 -10.52 0.34
C VAL A 59 -8.18 -11.28 -0.96
N PRO A 60 -8.22 -10.60 -2.13
CA PRO A 60 -7.86 -11.23 -3.38
C PRO A 60 -6.44 -11.83 -3.30
N PRO A 61 -6.23 -13.11 -3.67
CA PRO A 61 -4.97 -13.81 -3.43
C PRO A 61 -3.75 -13.12 -4.02
N GLN A 62 -3.89 -12.36 -5.11
CA GLN A 62 -2.80 -11.63 -5.73
C GLN A 62 -2.17 -10.56 -4.82
N TYR A 63 -2.93 -10.05 -3.84
CA TYR A 63 -2.49 -9.03 -2.88
C TYR A 63 -2.00 -9.61 -1.55
N LEU A 64 -2.12 -10.92 -1.36
CA LEU A 64 -1.43 -11.60 -0.27
C LEU A 64 0.05 -11.77 -0.62
N ARG A 65 0.89 -11.82 0.41
CA ARG A 65 2.33 -11.98 0.31
C ARG A 65 2.66 -13.34 -0.30
N GLN A 66 3.55 -13.33 -1.29
CA GLN A 66 3.94 -14.53 -2.03
C GLN A 66 5.40 -14.48 -2.42
N THR A 67 6.10 -15.59 -2.30
CA THR A 67 7.36 -15.77 -3.03
C THR A 67 7.04 -16.10 -4.48
N VAL A 68 7.61 -15.34 -5.41
CA VAL A 68 7.34 -15.48 -6.84
C VAL A 68 8.64 -15.60 -7.63
N ALA A 69 8.58 -16.27 -8.78
CA ALA A 69 9.61 -16.16 -9.79
C ALA A 69 9.63 -14.71 -10.30
N TYR A 70 10.82 -14.11 -10.32
CA TYR A 70 11.01 -12.72 -10.72
C TYR A 70 12.35 -12.57 -11.41
N THR A 71 12.32 -12.58 -12.75
CA THR A 71 13.52 -12.46 -13.57
C THR A 71 13.80 -10.99 -13.83
N SER A 72 14.92 -10.49 -13.30
CA SER A 72 15.39 -9.12 -13.50
C SER A 72 16.89 -9.04 -13.29
N ASP A 73 17.53 -7.98 -13.80
CA ASP A 73 18.94 -7.69 -13.52
C ASP A 73 19.16 -6.93 -12.20
N PHE A 74 18.12 -6.81 -11.37
CA PHE A 74 18.21 -6.14 -10.08
C PHE A 74 18.96 -6.99 -9.05
N THR A 75 19.79 -6.34 -8.26
CA THR A 75 20.50 -6.99 -7.16
C THR A 75 19.53 -7.36 -6.03
N PRO A 76 19.77 -8.46 -5.30
CA PRO A 76 19.04 -8.77 -4.07
C PRO A 76 19.03 -7.57 -3.11
N GLY A 77 17.91 -7.35 -2.44
CA GLY A 77 17.64 -6.16 -1.62
C GLY A 77 16.93 -5.03 -2.36
N THR A 78 16.88 -5.04 -3.70
CA THR A 78 16.16 -4.01 -4.46
C THR A 78 14.66 -4.11 -4.22
N ILE A 79 14.01 -2.97 -4.01
CA ILE A 79 12.56 -2.85 -3.95
C ILE A 79 12.06 -2.33 -5.30
N VAL A 80 11.08 -3.02 -5.90
CA VAL A 80 10.41 -2.58 -7.13
C VAL A 80 8.93 -2.38 -6.83
N ILE A 81 8.43 -1.18 -7.08
CA ILE A 81 7.03 -0.81 -6.84
C ILE A 81 6.35 -0.72 -8.20
N ASP A 82 5.28 -1.48 -8.38
CA ASP A 82 4.44 -1.46 -9.58
C ASP A 82 3.05 -0.91 -9.23
N PRO A 83 2.81 0.40 -9.47
CA PRO A 83 1.51 1.02 -9.20
C PRO A 83 0.38 0.50 -10.09
N SER A 84 0.72 -0.01 -11.29
CA SER A 84 -0.26 -0.50 -12.26
C SER A 84 -0.94 -1.77 -11.75
N GLN A 85 -0.14 -2.70 -11.22
CA GLN A 85 -0.59 -3.97 -10.65
C GLN A 85 -0.88 -3.88 -9.15
N LYS A 86 -0.46 -2.78 -8.50
CA LYS A 86 -0.61 -2.55 -7.04
C LYS A 86 0.10 -3.64 -6.24
N VAL A 87 1.32 -3.90 -6.65
CA VAL A 87 2.22 -4.82 -5.95
C VAL A 87 3.59 -4.18 -5.74
N LEU A 88 4.26 -4.63 -4.70
CA LEU A 88 5.65 -4.31 -4.41
C LEU A 88 6.43 -5.62 -4.42
N TYR A 89 7.59 -5.63 -5.07
CA TYR A 89 8.53 -6.74 -5.08
C TYR A 89 9.76 -6.37 -4.25
N TYR A 90 10.17 -7.28 -3.39
CA TYR A 90 11.49 -7.26 -2.75
C TYR A 90 12.34 -8.37 -3.36
N VAL A 91 13.36 -8.00 -4.13
CA VAL A 91 14.23 -8.95 -4.83
C VAL A 91 15.07 -9.72 -3.80
N THR A 92 14.96 -11.05 -3.81
CA THR A 92 15.65 -11.92 -2.84
C THR A 92 16.82 -12.68 -3.46
N GLY A 93 16.83 -12.83 -4.79
CA GLY A 93 17.82 -13.61 -5.51
C GLY A 93 17.68 -13.43 -7.03
N PRO A 94 18.54 -14.10 -7.83
CA PRO A 94 18.64 -13.88 -9.28
C PRO A 94 17.34 -14.09 -10.09
N LYS A 95 16.40 -14.89 -9.57
CA LYS A 95 15.11 -15.17 -10.22
C LYS A 95 13.95 -15.21 -9.22
N SER A 96 14.08 -14.56 -8.07
CA SER A 96 13.10 -14.65 -6.99
C SER A 96 12.87 -13.32 -6.30
N ALA A 97 11.61 -13.05 -5.99
CA ALA A 97 11.19 -11.92 -5.17
C ALA A 97 10.09 -12.33 -4.19
N VAL A 98 9.97 -11.58 -3.10
CA VAL A 98 8.74 -11.56 -2.31
C VAL A 98 7.84 -10.46 -2.89
N ARG A 99 6.64 -10.83 -3.31
CA ARG A 99 5.60 -9.92 -3.77
C ARG A 99 4.64 -9.61 -2.63
N TYR A 100 4.28 -8.34 -2.48
CA TYR A 100 3.31 -7.85 -1.50
C TYR A 100 2.21 -7.06 -2.21
N GLY A 101 0.98 -7.13 -1.72
CA GLY A 101 -0.09 -6.21 -2.14
C GLY A 101 0.12 -4.81 -1.56
N ILE A 102 -0.18 -3.78 -2.36
CA ILE A 102 -0.11 -2.39 -1.92
C ILE A 102 -1.37 -1.59 -2.26
N ALA A 103 -1.54 -0.44 -1.62
CA ALA A 103 -2.42 0.62 -2.11
C ALA A 103 -1.59 1.85 -2.48
N VAL A 104 -2.01 2.53 -3.55
CA VAL A 104 -1.31 3.70 -4.10
C VAL A 104 -2.21 4.93 -4.12
N GLY A 105 -1.66 6.07 -4.54
CA GLY A 105 -2.36 7.35 -4.57
C GLY A 105 -3.58 7.37 -5.48
N LYS A 106 -4.62 8.13 -5.10
CA LYS A 106 -5.90 8.27 -5.83
C LYS A 106 -5.77 8.61 -7.32
N GLU A 107 -4.75 9.38 -7.70
CA GLU A 107 -4.51 9.80 -9.09
C GLU A 107 -3.67 8.80 -9.91
N GLY A 108 -3.59 7.54 -9.49
CA GLY A 108 -2.86 6.51 -10.23
C GLY A 108 -1.34 6.60 -10.07
N PHE A 109 -0.88 7.22 -8.99
CA PHE A 109 0.53 7.38 -8.64
C PHE A 109 1.33 8.16 -9.70
N GLY A 110 1.28 9.50 -9.65
CA GLY A 110 2.05 10.36 -10.56
C GLY A 110 3.55 10.44 -10.24
N TRP A 111 4.05 9.64 -9.30
CA TRP A 111 5.47 9.52 -9.00
C TRP A 111 6.05 8.29 -9.70
N SER A 112 7.14 8.44 -10.44
CA SER A 112 7.95 7.31 -10.92
C SER A 112 9.41 7.71 -10.90
N GLY A 113 10.32 6.75 -10.83
CA GLY A 113 11.74 7.03 -10.72
C GLY A 113 12.45 6.15 -9.72
N GLU A 114 13.70 6.53 -9.46
CA GLU A 114 14.54 5.85 -8.48
C GLU A 114 14.55 6.62 -7.16
N ALA A 115 14.68 5.87 -6.07
CA ALA A 115 14.81 6.36 -4.72
C ALA A 115 15.66 5.38 -3.90
N ASN A 116 15.96 5.77 -2.67
CA ASN A 116 16.64 4.92 -1.70
C ASN A 116 15.88 4.92 -0.37
N VAL A 117 16.02 3.83 0.37
CA VAL A 117 15.57 3.76 1.76
C VAL A 117 16.49 4.65 2.61
N ALA A 118 15.95 5.75 3.12
CA ALA A 118 16.70 6.74 3.90
C ALA A 118 16.59 6.50 5.41
N GLU A 119 15.37 6.25 5.89
CA GLU A 119 15.09 6.06 7.32
C GLU A 119 13.98 5.02 7.50
N LYS A 120 13.97 4.41 8.67
CA LYS A 120 13.00 3.41 9.08
C LYS A 120 12.47 3.75 10.47
N LYS A 121 11.15 3.87 10.64
CA LYS A 121 10.51 4.11 11.93
C LYS A 121 9.55 2.99 12.31
N LEU A 122 9.63 2.60 13.58
CA LEU A 122 8.71 1.69 14.23
C LEU A 122 7.60 2.52 14.90
N TRP A 123 6.33 2.14 14.67
CA TRP A 123 5.13 2.85 15.12
C TRP A 123 5.25 4.37 14.99
N PRO A 124 5.39 4.89 13.75
CA PRO A 124 5.73 6.29 13.51
C PRO A 124 4.62 7.25 13.97
N THR A 125 5.03 8.43 14.43
CA THR A 125 4.11 9.57 14.59
C THR A 125 3.61 10.02 13.22
N TRP A 126 2.30 10.26 13.11
CA TRP A 126 1.69 10.78 11.89
C TRP A 126 1.19 12.20 12.09
N THR A 127 1.57 13.11 11.20
CA THR A 127 1.01 14.46 11.16
C THR A 127 0.17 14.62 9.89
N PRO A 128 -1.13 14.93 9.99
CA PRO A 128 -1.97 15.16 8.82
C PRO A 128 -1.48 16.38 8.03
N PRO A 129 -1.41 16.30 6.69
CA PRO A 129 -1.16 17.47 5.85
C PRO A 129 -2.24 18.54 6.05
N LYS A 130 -1.87 19.82 5.89
CA LYS A 130 -2.80 20.96 6.05
C LYS A 130 -4.02 20.85 5.14
N GLU A 131 -3.83 20.36 3.92
CA GLU A 131 -4.88 20.14 2.93
C GLU A 131 -5.83 19.00 3.34
N MET A 132 -5.35 18.06 4.16
CA MET A 132 -6.20 17.03 4.73
C MET A 132 -7.07 17.61 5.86
N ILE A 133 -6.48 18.43 6.74
CA ILE A 133 -7.22 19.12 7.81
C ILE A 133 -8.27 20.07 7.22
N ALA A 134 -7.94 20.82 6.15
CA ALA A 134 -8.89 21.69 5.48
C ALA A 134 -10.12 20.96 4.94
N ARG A 135 -9.97 19.69 4.52
CA ARG A 135 -11.08 18.84 4.07
C ARG A 135 -11.78 18.09 5.19
N LYS A 136 -11.08 17.87 6.30
CA LYS A 136 -11.49 17.08 7.47
C LYS A 136 -11.02 17.79 8.76
N PRO A 137 -11.73 18.84 9.20
CA PRO A 137 -11.31 19.68 10.32
C PRO A 137 -11.11 18.92 11.63
N GLU A 138 -11.77 17.77 11.81
CA GLU A 138 -11.61 16.90 12.98
C GLU A 138 -10.19 16.34 13.14
N LEU A 139 -9.38 16.35 12.07
CA LEU A 139 -7.98 15.94 12.11
C LEU A 139 -7.06 17.01 12.71
N ALA A 140 -7.53 18.24 12.92
CA ALA A 140 -6.75 19.33 13.53
C ALA A 140 -6.22 18.95 14.92
N LYS A 141 -6.93 18.08 15.66
CA LYS A 141 -6.46 17.54 16.95
C LYS A 141 -5.10 16.82 16.86
N TRP A 142 -4.72 16.37 15.67
CA TRP A 142 -3.45 15.69 15.38
C TRP A 142 -2.42 16.57 14.68
N GLU A 143 -2.62 17.89 14.60
CA GLU A 143 -1.66 18.83 14.00
C GLU A 143 -0.26 18.76 14.62
N LYS A 144 -0.19 18.41 15.92
CA LYS A 144 1.07 18.21 16.65
C LYS A 144 1.61 16.78 16.57
N GLY A 145 0.97 15.92 15.77
CA GLY A 145 1.29 14.51 15.60
C GLY A 145 0.35 13.59 16.37
N GLN A 146 -0.24 12.64 15.66
CA GLN A 146 -0.86 11.45 16.23
C GLN A 146 0.25 10.46 16.62
N PRO A 147 0.31 10.00 17.88
CA PRO A 147 1.30 9.01 18.28
C PRO A 147 1.11 7.68 17.53
N GLY A 148 2.17 6.87 17.50
CA GLY A 148 2.10 5.51 16.97
C GLY A 148 1.06 4.67 17.71
N GLY A 149 0.33 3.83 16.97
CA GLY A 149 -0.62 2.89 17.55
C GLY A 149 -1.59 2.31 16.53
N PRO A 150 -2.50 1.40 16.94
CA PRO A 150 -3.35 0.64 16.03
C PRO A 150 -4.30 1.49 15.16
N THR A 151 -4.59 2.72 15.57
CA THR A 151 -5.45 3.66 14.84
C THR A 151 -4.66 4.69 14.02
N ASN A 152 -3.33 4.65 14.06
CA ASN A 152 -2.47 5.56 13.31
C ASN A 152 -2.47 5.16 11.82
N PRO A 153 -2.72 6.09 10.88
CA PRO A 153 -2.82 5.77 9.45
C PRO A 153 -1.49 5.40 8.79
N LEU A 154 -0.35 5.60 9.45
CA LEU A 154 0.95 5.08 9.02
C LEU A 154 1.20 3.63 9.46
N GLY A 155 0.33 3.07 10.30
CA GLY A 155 0.40 1.69 10.76
C GLY A 155 1.64 1.36 11.58
N ALA A 156 2.05 0.10 11.54
CA ALA A 156 3.08 -0.44 12.42
C ALA A 156 4.50 0.02 12.07
N ARG A 157 4.79 0.31 10.79
CA ARG A 157 6.11 0.72 10.30
C ARG A 157 5.99 1.77 9.22
N ALA A 158 7.00 2.64 9.11
CA ALA A 158 7.22 3.48 7.94
C ALA A 158 8.68 3.42 7.49
N ILE A 159 8.88 3.30 6.19
CA ILE A 159 10.15 3.33 5.47
C ILE A 159 10.14 4.61 4.64
N TYR A 160 11.05 5.51 4.95
CA TYR A 160 11.16 6.84 4.36
C TYR A 160 12.06 6.76 3.13
N LEU A 161 11.61 7.37 2.05
CA LEU A 161 12.28 7.33 0.76
C LEU A 161 12.84 8.70 0.43
N ASN A 162 14.07 8.74 -0.08
CA ASN A 162 14.63 9.93 -0.69
C ASN A 162 15.02 9.66 -2.14
N THR A 163 15.05 10.70 -2.96
CA THR A 163 15.62 10.64 -4.31
C THR A 163 16.75 11.64 -4.36
N ASN A 164 17.97 11.17 -4.62
CA ASN A 164 19.18 12.00 -4.65
C ASN A 164 19.36 12.85 -3.38
N GLY A 165 19.09 12.26 -2.21
CA GLY A 165 19.19 12.95 -0.92
C GLY A 165 18.01 13.85 -0.56
N VAL A 166 17.01 14.01 -1.43
CA VAL A 166 15.84 14.85 -1.20
C VAL A 166 14.64 14.01 -0.74
N ASP A 167 14.05 14.34 0.41
CA ASP A 167 12.79 13.76 0.88
C ASP A 167 11.60 14.49 0.21
N TYR A 168 10.95 13.82 -0.74
CA TYR A 168 9.75 14.32 -1.41
C TYR A 168 8.45 13.98 -0.65
N GLY A 169 8.57 13.40 0.54
CA GLY A 169 7.46 13.01 1.40
C GLY A 169 6.88 11.64 1.07
N TYR A 170 7.58 10.80 0.30
CA TYR A 170 7.13 9.45 -0.04
C TYR A 170 7.62 8.42 0.96
N ARG A 171 6.73 7.48 1.28
CA ARG A 171 6.95 6.45 2.29
C ARG A 171 6.29 5.15 1.86
N ILE A 172 6.91 4.04 2.22
CA ILE A 172 6.26 2.74 2.28
C ILE A 172 5.86 2.54 3.73
N HIS A 173 4.58 2.35 4.01
CA HIS A 173 4.08 2.28 5.38
C HIS A 173 2.92 1.30 5.54
N GLY A 174 2.64 0.91 6.78
CA GLY A 174 1.51 0.05 7.11
C GLY A 174 0.17 0.80 7.06
N THR A 175 -0.93 0.09 7.19
CA THR A 175 -2.24 0.72 7.37
C THR A 175 -3.15 -0.16 8.23
N PRO A 176 -3.96 0.42 9.13
CA PRO A 176 -5.06 -0.31 9.77
C PRO A 176 -6.21 -0.58 8.79
N GLU A 177 -6.31 0.19 7.69
CA GLU A 177 -7.34 0.06 6.67
C GLU A 177 -6.98 -1.04 5.65
N TRP A 178 -6.97 -2.30 6.08
CA TRP A 178 -6.57 -3.43 5.23
C TRP A 178 -7.39 -3.53 3.93
N LYS A 179 -8.68 -3.17 3.97
CA LYS A 179 -9.57 -3.13 2.80
C LYS A 179 -9.11 -2.17 1.70
N SER A 180 -8.15 -1.28 1.98
CA SER A 180 -7.60 -0.36 0.98
C SER A 180 -6.55 -1.00 0.07
N ILE A 181 -5.96 -2.13 0.44
CA ILE A 181 -4.95 -2.81 -0.39
C ILE A 181 -5.58 -3.29 -1.70
N GLY A 182 -4.87 -3.06 -2.81
CA GLY A 182 -5.42 -3.29 -4.16
C GLY A 182 -6.24 -2.12 -4.72
N SER A 183 -6.27 -0.96 -4.05
CA SER A 183 -7.01 0.22 -4.52
C SER A 183 -6.14 1.48 -4.66
N ASN A 184 -6.70 2.51 -5.32
CA ASN A 184 -6.13 3.85 -5.37
C ASN A 184 -6.72 4.68 -4.22
N ALA A 185 -6.21 4.50 -3.00
CA ALA A 185 -6.79 5.08 -1.78
C ALA A 185 -5.91 6.15 -1.10
N SER A 186 -4.61 6.21 -1.38
CA SER A 186 -3.68 7.04 -0.63
C SER A 186 -3.59 8.48 -1.16
N SER A 187 -2.94 9.37 -0.40
CA SER A 187 -2.59 10.73 -0.85
C SER A 187 -1.18 10.81 -1.45
N GLY A 188 -0.61 9.69 -1.91
CA GLY A 188 0.69 9.63 -2.60
C GLY A 188 1.70 8.63 -2.02
N CYS A 189 1.52 8.14 -0.79
CA CYS A 189 2.39 7.11 -0.21
C CYS A 189 1.98 5.68 -0.61
N ILE A 190 2.86 4.71 -0.37
CA ILE A 190 2.61 3.29 -0.59
C ILE A 190 2.13 2.67 0.72
N ARG A 191 0.89 2.16 0.73
CA ARG A 191 0.31 1.47 1.90
C ARG A 191 0.46 -0.03 1.73
N MET A 192 0.79 -0.72 2.81
CA MET A 192 0.86 -2.17 2.91
C MET A 192 0.01 -2.66 4.10
N PHE A 193 -0.37 -3.94 4.12
CA PHE A 193 -0.83 -4.55 5.37
C PHE A 193 0.21 -4.37 6.48
N ASN A 194 -0.22 -4.25 7.73
CA ASN A 194 0.72 -4.09 8.85
C ASN A 194 1.69 -5.28 8.95
N GLN A 195 1.20 -6.50 8.73
CA GLN A 195 2.00 -7.72 8.71
C GLN A 195 3.08 -7.68 7.62
N ASP A 196 2.71 -7.21 6.43
CA ASP A 196 3.62 -7.12 5.28
C ASP A 196 4.68 -6.03 5.45
N VAL A 197 4.30 -4.86 5.97
CA VAL A 197 5.30 -3.81 6.24
C VAL A 197 6.23 -4.19 7.38
N ILE A 198 5.76 -4.95 8.38
CA ILE A 198 6.62 -5.48 9.45
C ILE A 198 7.67 -6.42 8.86
N ASP A 199 7.27 -7.31 7.95
CA ASP A 199 8.16 -8.22 7.26
C ASP A 199 9.17 -7.48 6.36
N LEU A 200 8.70 -6.60 5.49
CA LEU A 200 9.58 -5.79 4.64
C LEU A 200 10.57 -4.98 5.48
N TYR A 201 10.09 -4.36 6.57
CA TYR A 201 10.94 -3.61 7.51
C TYR A 201 12.03 -4.49 8.14
N GLY A 202 11.76 -5.76 8.40
CA GLY A 202 12.77 -6.72 8.89
C GLY A 202 13.82 -7.10 7.85
N ARG A 203 13.47 -7.00 6.55
CA ARG A 203 14.37 -7.34 5.43
C ARG A 203 15.27 -6.19 5.00
N VAL A 204 14.80 -4.95 5.09
CA VAL A 204 15.57 -3.77 4.72
C VAL A 204 16.53 -3.36 5.84
N GLN A 205 17.76 -3.01 5.51
CA GLN A 205 18.83 -2.52 6.38
C GLN A 205 19.04 -1.00 6.27
N GLY A 206 18.67 -0.39 5.15
CA GLY A 206 18.89 1.02 4.83
C GLY A 206 19.78 1.19 3.60
N GLY A 207 19.51 2.23 2.80
CA GLY A 207 20.22 2.50 1.55
C GLY A 207 19.76 1.68 0.35
N GLU A 208 18.86 0.70 0.53
CA GLU A 208 18.35 -0.13 -0.57
C GLU A 208 17.81 0.72 -1.70
N ARG A 209 18.11 0.29 -2.93
CA ARG A 209 17.54 0.87 -4.14
C ARG A 209 16.05 0.57 -4.18
N VAL A 210 15.27 1.63 -4.43
CA VAL A 210 13.83 1.57 -4.67
C VAL A 210 13.57 2.07 -6.08
N ILE A 211 12.90 1.25 -6.88
CA ILE A 211 12.49 1.60 -8.23
C ILE A 211 10.98 1.67 -8.23
N VAL A 212 10.45 2.81 -8.65
CA VAL A 212 9.02 2.99 -8.86
C VAL A 212 8.74 3.03 -10.35
N LEU A 213 8.03 2.01 -10.82
CA LEU A 213 7.59 1.91 -12.21
C LEU A 213 6.58 3.02 -12.54
N THR A 214 6.43 3.30 -13.83
CA THR A 214 5.39 4.20 -14.31
C THR A 214 3.99 3.65 -13.99
N SER A 215 2.97 4.48 -14.15
CA SER A 215 1.57 4.03 -14.05
C SER A 215 1.19 2.95 -15.07
N THR A 216 2.00 2.76 -16.12
CA THR A 216 1.87 1.71 -17.13
C THR A 216 2.72 0.46 -16.84
N GLY A 217 3.48 0.44 -15.74
CA GLY A 217 4.34 -0.70 -15.37
C GLY A 217 5.69 -0.72 -16.08
N GLU A 218 6.11 0.40 -16.69
CA GLU A 218 7.38 0.51 -17.40
C GLU A 218 8.49 1.03 -16.48
N MET A 219 9.74 0.72 -16.84
CA MET A 219 10.90 1.26 -16.16
C MET A 219 10.96 2.79 -16.31
N PRO A 220 11.16 3.54 -15.21
CA PRO A 220 11.25 4.99 -15.30
C PRO A 220 12.55 5.40 -15.99
N THR A 221 12.47 6.36 -16.91
CA THR A 221 13.66 6.97 -17.55
C THR A 221 14.15 8.22 -16.82
N LYS A 222 13.31 8.80 -15.96
CA LYS A 222 13.59 9.98 -15.14
C LYS A 222 12.67 10.02 -13.92
N LEU A 223 13.03 10.83 -12.93
CA LEU A 223 12.12 11.17 -11.85
C LEU A 223 10.92 11.95 -12.42
N THR A 224 9.74 11.42 -12.21
CA THR A 224 8.46 12.09 -12.46
C THR A 224 7.79 12.29 -11.13
N LEU A 225 7.34 13.49 -10.81
CA LEU A 225 6.59 13.78 -9.59
C LEU A 225 5.17 14.18 -9.98
N PRO A 226 4.14 13.80 -9.19
CA PRO A 226 2.80 14.28 -9.41
C PRO A 226 2.79 15.80 -9.27
N PRO A 227 1.91 16.48 -10.02
CA PRO A 227 1.72 17.91 -9.82
C PRO A 227 1.35 18.17 -8.35
N LYS A 228 1.88 19.24 -7.77
CA LYS A 228 1.48 19.64 -6.41
C LYS A 228 -0.05 19.74 -6.38
N PRO A 229 -0.73 19.17 -5.37
CA PRO A 229 -2.16 19.33 -5.23
C PRO A 229 -2.50 20.82 -5.31
N LYS A 230 -3.39 21.20 -6.23
CA LYS A 230 -3.91 22.57 -6.25
C LYS A 230 -4.54 22.82 -4.87
N ALA A 231 -4.23 23.96 -4.24
CA ALA A 231 -4.86 24.35 -2.99
C ALA A 231 -6.37 24.20 -3.16
N ALA A 232 -6.99 23.34 -2.36
CA ALA A 232 -8.43 23.16 -2.43
C ALA A 232 -9.06 24.51 -2.11
N THR A 233 -9.84 25.07 -3.05
CA THR A 233 -10.82 26.08 -2.68
C THR A 233 -11.68 25.48 -1.58
N PRO A 234 -11.90 26.18 -0.46
CA PRO A 234 -12.72 25.65 0.62
C PRO A 234 -14.06 25.25 0.01
N LYS A 235 -14.39 23.96 0.04
CA LYS A 235 -15.76 23.54 -0.21
C LYS A 235 -16.58 24.26 0.87
N PRO A 236 -17.64 25.02 0.51
CA PRO A 236 -18.50 25.61 1.51
C PRO A 236 -18.88 24.51 2.49
N ALA A 237 -18.62 24.74 3.78
CA ALA A 237 -19.05 23.83 4.81
C ALA A 237 -20.52 23.52 4.51
N ALA A 238 -20.86 22.23 4.35
CA ALA A 238 -22.26 21.86 4.45
C ALA A 238 -22.72 22.46 5.77
N PRO A 239 -23.81 23.26 5.78
CA PRO A 239 -24.28 23.87 7.01
C PRO A 239 -24.35 22.75 8.04
N ALA A 240 -23.69 22.95 9.17
CA ALA A 240 -23.78 22.04 10.30
C ALA A 240 -25.27 21.71 10.44
N ALA A 241 -25.62 20.43 10.31
CA ALA A 241 -26.95 20.00 10.67
C ALA A 241 -27.13 20.50 12.10
N VAL A 242 -28.01 21.49 12.25
CA VAL A 242 -28.37 22.04 13.54
C VAL A 242 -28.90 20.83 14.29
N GLU A 243 -28.11 20.35 15.25
CA GLU A 243 -28.53 19.28 16.13
C GLU A 243 -29.80 19.82 16.79
N ALA A 244 -30.94 19.23 16.43
CA ALA A 244 -32.19 19.54 17.09
C ALA A 244 -31.94 19.36 18.59
N PRO A 245 -32.34 20.32 19.45
CA PRO A 245 -32.06 20.23 20.87
C PRO A 245 -32.57 18.88 21.38
N ALA A 246 -31.69 18.17 22.09
CA ALA A 246 -32.02 16.92 22.74
C ALA A 246 -33.35 17.07 23.48
N ALA A 247 -34.32 16.24 23.12
CA ALA A 247 -35.55 16.12 23.89
C ALA A 247 -35.17 15.74 25.32
N THR A 248 -35.53 16.60 26.27
CA THR A 248 -35.45 16.33 27.70
C THR A 248 -36.13 14.97 27.96
N PRO A 249 -35.51 14.03 28.69
CA PRO A 249 -36.21 12.80 29.06
C PRO A 249 -37.41 13.18 29.94
N GLU A 250 -38.61 12.94 29.43
CA GLU A 250 -39.85 13.05 30.19
C GLU A 250 -39.86 11.96 31.25
N LEU A 251 -39.87 12.36 32.53
CA LEU A 251 -40.00 11.45 33.65
C LEU A 251 -41.37 10.75 33.56
N PRO A 252 -41.46 9.41 33.73
CA PRO A 252 -42.73 8.73 33.73
C PRO A 252 -43.62 9.26 34.88
N PRO A 253 -44.94 9.40 34.68
CA PRO A 253 -45.84 9.87 35.72
C PRO A 253 -45.84 8.92 36.92
N LEU A 254 -45.83 9.50 38.11
CA LEU A 254 -45.98 8.76 39.37
C LEU A 254 -47.29 7.96 39.35
N PRO A 255 -47.30 6.71 39.86
CA PRO A 255 -48.52 5.92 39.94
C PRO A 255 -49.54 6.61 40.86
N ALA A 256 -50.80 6.62 40.44
CA ALA A 256 -51.90 7.19 41.20
C ALA A 256 -51.98 6.57 42.61
N MET A 257 -52.00 7.41 43.64
CA MET A 257 -52.35 6.99 45.00
C MET A 257 -53.75 6.39 45.00
N LEU A 258 -53.86 5.14 45.46
CA LEU A 258 -55.15 4.50 45.75
C LEU A 258 -55.92 5.35 46.78
N PRO A 259 -57.24 5.55 46.60
CA PRO A 259 -58.06 6.22 47.59
C PRO A 259 -58.12 5.39 48.89
N PRO A 260 -58.22 6.03 50.07
CA PRO A 260 -58.32 5.32 51.34
C PRO A 260 -59.61 4.47 51.39
N PRO A 261 -59.60 3.33 52.10
CA PRO A 261 -60.76 2.48 52.22
C PRO A 261 -61.89 3.19 52.96
N VAL A 262 -63.09 3.15 52.38
CA VAL A 262 -64.33 3.61 53.02
C VAL A 262 -64.77 2.52 54.00
N PHE A 263 -64.72 2.81 55.30
CA PHE A 263 -65.34 1.96 56.32
C PHE A 263 -66.85 2.20 56.31
N THR A 264 -67.61 1.19 55.88
CA THR A 264 -69.07 1.15 56.02
C THR A 264 -69.43 0.63 57.41
N THR A 265 -69.94 1.52 58.26
CA THR A 265 -70.50 1.15 59.56
C THR A 265 -71.81 0.40 59.33
N THR A 266 -71.81 -0.91 59.60
CA THR A 266 -73.05 -1.69 59.72
C THR A 266 -73.58 -1.56 61.15
N THR A 267 -74.88 -1.26 61.20
CA THR A 267 -75.77 -0.98 62.32
C THR A 267 -75.79 -2.05 63.41
N LEU A 268 -76.16 -1.64 64.63
CA LEU A 268 -77.05 -2.40 65.52
C LEU A 268 -78.24 -1.52 65.87
#